data_AF-A0A443IQS1-F1
#
_entry.id   AF-A0A443IQS1-F1
#
_cell.length_a   1.000
_cell.length_b   1.000
_cell.length_c   1.000
_cell.angle_alpha   90.00
_cell.angle_beta   90.00
_cell.angle_gamma   90.00
#
_symmetry.space_group_name_H-M   'P 1'
#
loop_
_entity.id
_entity.type
_entity.pdbx_description
1 polymer ?
#
loop_
_entity_poly.entity_id
_entity_poly.type
_entity_poly.pdbx_seq_one_letter_code
_entity_poly.pdbx_strand_id
1 'polypeptide(L)'
;MEINATKLAQLLDVAQKAIEVDSLEAVLATEKLDLSTAYDDHKERVGINYIAADTPEWTEMLASTKGEYAAVEEAKRNLKNARSRLKSAIRRYRA
;
A
#
# COMPACT_ATOMS: atom_id res chain seq x y z
N MET A 1 8.45 23.97 34.19
CA MET A 1 8.86 23.28 32.95
C MET A 1 8.01 23.85 31.84
N GLU A 2 8.53 24.83 31.11
CA GLU A 2 7.78 25.40 29.97
C GLU A 2 7.73 24.36 28.85
N ILE A 3 6.52 24.04 28.41
CA ILE A 3 6.31 23.19 27.25
C ILE A 3 6.64 24.03 26.02
N ASN A 4 7.69 23.65 25.29
CA ASN A 4 7.99 24.25 24.00
C ASN A 4 6.88 23.84 22.99
N ALA A 5 5.92 24.75 22.80
CA ALA A 5 4.74 24.53 21.95
C ALA A 5 5.12 24.11 20.52
N THR A 6 6.21 24.65 19.97
CA THR A 6 6.70 24.27 18.64
C THR A 6 7.19 22.82 18.61
N LYS A 7 7.94 22.40 19.63
CA LYS A 7 8.45 21.03 19.71
C LYS A 7 7.32 20.02 19.92
N LEU A 8 6.29 20.40 20.69
CA LEU A 8 5.08 19.60 20.85
C LEU A 8 4.31 19.48 19.53
N ALA A 9 4.11 20.57 18.80
CA ALA A 9 3.44 20.55 17.50
C ALA A 9 4.18 19.65 16.48
N GLN A 10 5.51 19.69 16.46
CA GLN A 10 6.33 18.82 15.62
C GLN A 10 6.20 17.33 16.01
N LEU A 11 6.12 17.04 17.31
CA LEU A 11 5.91 15.67 17.80
C LEU A 11 4.53 15.14 17.37
N LEU A 12 3.49 15.98 17.44
CA LEU A 12 2.15 15.64 16.96
C LEU A 12 2.12 15.41 15.45
N ASP A 13 2.85 16.20 14.65
CA ASP A 13 2.98 15.95 13.20
C ASP A 13 3.65 14.59 12.92
N VAL A 14 4.69 14.22 13.67
CA VAL A 14 5.31 12.88 13.56
C VAL A 14 4.31 11.78 13.89
N ALA A 15 3.56 11.91 14.99
CA ALA A 15 2.55 10.93 15.39
C ALA A 15 1.47 10.77 14.31
N GLN A 16 0.95 11.88 13.78
CA GLN A 16 -0.05 11.86 12.72
C GLN A 16 0.46 11.16 11.45
N LYS A 17 1.71 11.41 11.03
CA LYS A 17 2.29 10.76 9.86
C LYS A 17 2.64 9.29 10.10
N ALA A 18 2.92 8.90 11.35
CA ALA A 18 3.11 7.50 11.70
C ALA A 18 1.79 6.71 11.58
N ILE A 19 0.69 7.27 12.09
CA ILE A 19 -0.66 6.69 11.94
C ILE A 19 -1.06 6.62 10.46
N GLU A 20 -0.74 7.64 9.65
CA GLU A 20 -0.98 7.60 8.20
C GLU A 20 -0.24 6.43 7.52
N VAL A 21 1.02 6.19 7.90
CA VAL A 21 1.80 5.06 7.36
C VAL A 21 1.18 3.73 7.75
N ASP A 22 0.84 3.53 9.03
CA ASP A 22 0.19 2.32 9.53
C ASP A 22 -1.12 2.01 8.80
N SER A 23 -1.98 3.04 8.65
CA SER A 23 -3.23 2.93 7.90
C SER A 23 -2.99 2.51 6.44
N LEU A 24 -2.01 3.09 5.76
CA LEU A 24 -1.69 2.73 4.36
C LEU A 24 -0.99 1.37 4.22
N GLU A 25 -0.31 0.89 5.26
CA GLU A 25 0.19 -0.50 5.31
C GLU A 25 -0.97 -1.49 5.38
N ALA A 26 -1.99 -1.20 6.18
CA ALA A 26 -3.22 -2.00 6.24
C ALA A 26 -3.95 -1.99 4.89
N VAL A 27 -4.12 -0.82 4.25
CA VAL A 27 -4.72 -0.74 2.91
C VAL A 27 -3.95 -1.59 1.91
N LEU A 28 -2.62 -1.48 1.85
CA LEU A 28 -1.82 -2.30 0.93
C LEU A 28 -1.95 -3.80 1.21
N ALA A 29 -2.11 -4.20 2.48
CA ALA A 29 -2.34 -5.60 2.82
C ALA A 29 -3.69 -6.10 2.29
N THR A 30 -4.76 -5.30 2.44
CA THR A 30 -6.08 -5.59 1.88
C THR A 30 -6.05 -5.71 0.36
N GLU A 31 -5.50 -4.73 -0.34
CA GLU A 31 -5.46 -4.75 -1.83
C GLU A 31 -4.68 -5.96 -2.37
N LYS A 32 -3.64 -6.39 -1.66
CA LYS A 32 -2.88 -7.62 -2.02
C LYS A 32 -3.72 -8.88 -1.85
N LEU A 33 -4.52 -8.94 -0.79
CA LEU A 33 -5.43 -10.06 -0.56
C LEU A 33 -6.52 -10.10 -1.62
N ASP A 34 -7.08 -8.95 -1.98
CA ASP A 34 -8.09 -8.82 -3.02
C ASP A 34 -7.54 -9.25 -4.38
N LEU A 35 -6.32 -8.82 -4.74
CA LEU A 35 -5.64 -9.28 -5.96
C LEU A 35 -5.37 -10.79 -5.95
N SER A 36 -4.96 -11.36 -4.81
CA SER A 36 -4.76 -12.80 -4.67
C SER A 36 -6.07 -13.56 -4.90
N THR A 37 -7.15 -13.08 -4.28
CA THR A 37 -8.50 -13.65 -4.43
C THR A 37 -8.94 -13.58 -5.90
N ALA A 38 -8.75 -12.45 -6.57
CA ALA A 38 -9.10 -12.30 -7.97
C ALA A 38 -8.32 -13.26 -8.89
N TYR A 39 -7.06 -13.54 -8.59
CA TYR A 39 -6.29 -14.57 -9.31
C TYR A 39 -6.83 -15.98 -9.07
N ASP A 40 -7.23 -16.30 -7.83
CA ASP A 40 -7.81 -17.59 -7.48
C ASP A 40 -9.19 -17.79 -8.14
N ASP A 41 -10.05 -16.77 -8.09
CA ASP A 41 -11.36 -16.76 -8.75
C ASP A 41 -11.23 -16.91 -10.27
N HIS A 42 -10.24 -16.24 -10.88
CA HIS A 42 -9.98 -16.39 -12.31
C HIS A 42 -9.64 -17.84 -12.65
N LYS A 43 -8.69 -18.43 -11.91
CA LYS A 43 -8.23 -19.83 -12.09
C LYS A 43 -9.38 -20.82 -11.93
N GLU A 44 -10.23 -20.63 -10.92
CA GLU A 44 -11.42 -21.46 -10.70
C GLU A 44 -12.40 -21.36 -11.88
N ARG A 45 -12.69 -20.14 -12.34
CA ARG A 45 -13.61 -19.89 -13.46
C ARG A 45 -13.18 -20.54 -14.76
N VAL A 46 -11.88 -20.59 -15.04
CA VAL A 46 -11.33 -21.19 -16.28
C VAL A 46 -10.94 -22.66 -16.10
N GLY A 47 -11.04 -23.21 -14.88
CA GLY A 47 -10.72 -24.60 -14.58
C GLY A 47 -9.23 -24.94 -14.63
N ILE A 48 -8.35 -23.95 -14.36
CA ILE A 48 -6.89 -24.12 -14.44
C ILE A 48 -6.26 -23.88 -13.07
N ASN A 49 -5.49 -24.84 -12.57
CA ASN A 49 -4.84 -24.74 -11.26
C ASN A 49 -3.56 -23.90 -11.26
N TYR A 50 -2.89 -23.79 -12.42
CA TYR A 50 -1.62 -23.11 -12.58
C TYR A 50 -1.53 -22.43 -13.94
N ILE A 51 -1.13 -21.16 -13.92
CA ILE A 51 -0.88 -20.37 -15.11
C ILE A 51 0.61 -20.00 -15.11
N ALA A 52 1.33 -20.46 -16.13
CA ALA A 52 2.74 -20.07 -16.31
C ALA A 52 2.82 -18.61 -16.75
N ALA A 53 3.90 -17.91 -16.38
CA ALA A 53 4.13 -16.55 -16.85
C ALA A 53 4.31 -16.51 -18.38
N ASP A 54 3.99 -15.37 -18.99
CA ASP A 54 4.14 -15.10 -20.43
C ASP A 54 3.32 -16.02 -21.35
N THR A 55 2.29 -16.69 -20.83
CA THR A 55 1.31 -17.42 -21.65
C THR A 55 0.08 -16.57 -22.00
N PRO A 56 -0.74 -17.00 -22.98
CA PRO A 56 -2.01 -16.33 -23.27
C PRO A 56 -2.94 -16.26 -22.06
N GLU A 57 -3.02 -17.33 -21.26
CA GLU A 57 -3.84 -17.41 -20.05
C GLU A 57 -3.34 -16.44 -18.97
N TRP A 58 -2.03 -16.25 -18.87
CA TRP A 58 -1.44 -15.22 -17.99
C TRP A 58 -1.87 -13.82 -18.41
N THR A 59 -1.84 -13.55 -19.72
CA THR A 59 -2.29 -12.26 -20.27
C THR A 59 -3.78 -12.03 -20.01
N GLU A 60 -4.60 -13.07 -20.16
CA GLU A 60 -6.04 -13.02 -19.86
C GLU A 60 -6.30 -12.77 -18.37
N MET A 61 -5.59 -13.47 -17.49
CA MET A 61 -5.68 -13.25 -16.05
C MET A 61 -5.35 -11.81 -15.69
N LEU A 62 -4.20 -11.28 -16.15
CA LEU A 62 -3.81 -9.89 -15.93
C LEU A 62 -4.82 -8.88 -16.48
N ALA A 63 -5.44 -9.18 -17.63
CA ALA A 63 -6.48 -8.33 -18.20
C ALA A 63 -7.76 -8.36 -17.33
N SER A 64 -8.12 -9.52 -16.80
CA SER A 64 -9.32 -9.71 -15.96
C SER A 64 -9.17 -9.12 -14.56
N THR A 65 -7.97 -9.13 -13.98
CA THR A 65 -7.68 -8.62 -12.63
C THR A 65 -6.97 -7.26 -12.68
N LYS A 66 -7.15 -6.52 -13.77
CA LYS A 66 -6.44 -5.26 -14.01
C LYS A 66 -6.76 -4.21 -12.94
N GLY A 67 -8.00 -4.22 -12.42
CA GLY A 67 -8.45 -3.27 -11.41
C GLY A 67 -7.74 -3.47 -10.08
N GLU A 68 -7.70 -4.70 -9.59
CA GLU A 68 -7.06 -5.12 -8.35
C GLU A 68 -5.54 -4.90 -8.43
N TYR A 69 -4.94 -5.20 -9.59
CA TYR A 69 -3.53 -4.91 -9.81
C TYR A 69 -3.23 -3.41 -9.75
N ALA A 70 -4.07 -2.57 -10.39
CA ALA A 70 -3.91 -1.12 -10.35
C ALA A 70 -4.07 -0.56 -8.93
N ALA A 71 -5.00 -1.10 -8.14
CA ALA A 71 -5.23 -0.72 -6.76
C ALA A 71 -4.01 -1.03 -5.86
N VAL A 72 -3.41 -2.23 -6.01
CA VAL A 72 -2.15 -2.57 -5.32
C VAL A 72 -1.04 -1.59 -5.68
N GLU A 73 -0.88 -1.25 -6.96
CA GLU A 73 0.17 -0.32 -7.40
C GLU A 73 -0.07 1.10 -6.88
N GLU A 74 -1.33 1.54 -6.79
CA GLU A 74 -1.68 2.81 -6.16
C GLU A 74 -1.39 2.81 -4.66
N ALA A 75 -1.79 1.77 -3.94
CA ALA A 75 -1.51 1.62 -2.51
C ALA A 75 0.00 1.65 -2.22
N LYS A 76 0.83 0.98 -3.04
CA LYS A 76 2.30 1.05 -2.95
C LYS A 76 2.83 2.48 -3.11
N ARG A 77 2.34 3.23 -4.10
CA ARG A 77 2.74 4.63 -4.32
C ARG A 77 2.36 5.51 -3.14
N ASN A 78 1.14 5.36 -2.63
CA ASN A 78 0.64 6.12 -1.49
C ASN A 78 1.47 5.84 -0.23
N LEU A 79 1.75 4.58 0.07
CA LEU A 79 2.59 4.17 1.20
C LEU A 79 4.02 4.72 1.09
N LYS A 80 4.63 4.65 -0.10
CA LYS A 80 5.97 5.23 -0.34
C LYS A 80 6.00 6.73 -0.06
N ASN A 81 4.98 7.46 -0.49
CA ASN A 81 4.87 8.89 -0.26
C ASN A 81 4.65 9.21 1.22
N ALA A 82 3.80 8.45 1.93
CA ALA A 82 3.58 8.62 3.37
C ALA A 82 4.86 8.37 4.19
N ARG A 83 5.61 7.31 3.88
CA ARG A 83 6.92 7.04 4.52
C ARG A 83 7.91 8.19 4.29
N SER A 84 7.89 8.81 3.11
CA SER A 84 8.73 9.97 2.80
C SER A 84 8.33 11.21 3.60
N ARG A 85 7.02 11.45 3.78
CA ARG A 85 6.49 12.51 4.65
C ARG A 85 6.89 12.29 6.11
N LEU A 86 6.73 11.08 6.63
CA LEU A 86 7.13 10.71 7.99
C LEU A 86 8.63 10.95 8.23
N LYS A 87 9.49 10.47 7.33
CA LYS A 87 10.95 10.70 7.42
C LYS A 87 11.28 12.20 7.48
N SER A 88 10.58 13.00 6.69
CA SER A 88 10.75 14.45 6.68
C SER A 88 10.30 15.10 7.99
N ALA A 89 9.17 14.67 8.58
CA ALA A 89 8.68 15.14 9.86
C ALA A 89 9.65 14.80 11.01
N ILE A 90 10.16 13.57 11.05
CA ILE A 90 11.17 13.13 12.01
C ILE A 90 12.44 13.98 11.89
N ARG A 91 12.89 14.28 10.66
CA ARG A 91 14.06 15.15 10.46
C ARG A 91 13.84 16.55 11.03
N ARG A 92 12.67 17.16 10.79
CA ARG A 92 12.33 18.48 11.34
C ARG A 92 12.26 18.47 12.87
N TYR A 93 11.70 17.42 13.45
CA TYR A 93 11.65 17.28 14.90
C TYR A 93 13.03 17.06 15.52
N ARG A 94 14.00 16.49 14.80
CA ARG A 94 15.36 16.28 15.33
C ARG A 94 16.29 17.48 15.17
N ALA A 95 15.97 18.40 14.27
CA ALA A 95 16.61 19.70 14.17
C ALA A 95 16.25 20.58 15.39
#